data_AF-A0A382WR65-F1
#
_entry.id   AF-A0A382WR65-F1
#
_cell.length_a   1.000
_cell.length_b   1.000
_cell.length_c   1.000
_cell.angle_alpha   90.00
_cell.angle_beta   90.00
_cell.angle_gamma   90.00
#
_symmetry.space_group_name_H-M   'P 1'
#
loop_
_entity.id
_entity.type
_entity.pdbx_description
1 polymer ?
#
loop_
_entity_poly.entity_id
_entity_poly.type
_entity_poly.pdbx_seq_one_letter_code
_entity_poly.pdbx_strand_id
1 'polypeptide(L)'
;MATLKIIAGTVYGNAQHVAEQVEENLAEQGVDCLLESDPSVADFTEADALLIITSTTGQGDVPPNLEFVFSDLKDESPMLTGKPFAVAALGDSSYGDSYCGAGKQFHALLTELQGNAVADMLEVDAIE
;
A
#
# COMPACT_ATOMS: atom_id res chain seq x y z
N MET A 1 16.52 -8.20 -12.41
CA MET A 1 15.15 -8.73 -12.34
C MET A 1 14.29 -7.59 -11.83
N ALA A 2 13.05 -7.46 -12.30
CA ALA A 2 12.19 -6.40 -11.81
C ALA A 2 11.67 -6.78 -10.42
N THR A 3 11.88 -5.93 -9.42
CA THR A 3 11.50 -6.22 -8.03
C THR A 3 10.21 -5.48 -7.69
N LEU A 4 9.17 -6.25 -7.34
CA LEU A 4 7.91 -5.72 -6.82
C LEU A 4 8.00 -5.61 -5.30
N LYS A 5 7.79 -4.41 -4.75
CA LYS A 5 7.74 -4.22 -3.30
C LYS A 5 6.29 -4.19 -2.83
N ILE A 6 5.95 -5.08 -1.90
CA ILE A 6 4.63 -5.15 -1.28
C ILE A 6 4.72 -4.47 0.08
N ILE A 7 3.93 -3.44 0.30
CA ILE A 7 3.94 -2.65 1.53
C ILE A 7 2.68 -2.96 2.33
N ALA A 8 2.83 -3.54 3.52
CA ALA A 8 1.71 -3.94 4.36
C ALA A 8 1.47 -2.93 5.50
N GLY A 9 0.29 -2.31 5.52
CA GLY A 9 -0.17 -1.45 6.60
C GLY A 9 -1.21 -2.13 7.47
N THR A 10 -0.89 -2.44 8.72
CA THR A 10 -1.76 -3.25 9.57
C THR A 10 -1.72 -2.84 11.03
N VAL A 11 -2.84 -2.99 11.73
CA VAL A 11 -2.89 -2.90 13.21
C VAL A 11 -2.99 -4.28 13.84
N TYR A 12 -3.93 -5.10 13.34
CA TYR A 12 -4.25 -6.41 13.93
C TYR A 12 -3.77 -7.61 13.10
N GLY A 13 -3.00 -7.37 12.04
CA GLY A 13 -2.42 -8.42 11.21
C GLY A 13 -3.21 -8.81 9.96
N ASN A 14 -4.48 -8.39 9.80
CA ASN A 14 -5.29 -8.78 8.64
C ASN A 14 -4.66 -8.38 7.28
N ALA A 15 -4.23 -7.13 7.14
CA ALA A 15 -3.59 -6.66 5.91
C ALA A 15 -2.23 -7.34 5.67
N GLN A 16 -1.49 -7.69 6.73
CA GLN A 16 -0.26 -8.46 6.64
C GLN A 16 -0.54 -9.85 6.07
N HIS A 17 -1.55 -10.54 6.59
CA HIS A 17 -1.90 -11.88 6.14
C HIS A 17 -2.35 -11.92 4.67
N VAL A 18 -3.05 -10.87 4.20
CA VAL A 18 -3.37 -10.71 2.78
C VAL A 18 -2.10 -10.48 1.97
N ALA A 19 -1.19 -9.64 2.45
CA ALA A 19 0.06 -9.35 1.76
C ALA A 19 0.98 -10.57 1.63
N GLU A 20 1.07 -11.40 2.68
CA GLU A 20 1.78 -12.69 2.65
C GLU A 20 1.20 -13.63 1.59
N GLN A 21 -0.13 -13.79 1.55
CA GLN A 21 -0.78 -14.63 0.52
C GLN A 21 -0.55 -14.11 -0.89
N VAL A 22 -0.52 -12.79 -1.09
CA VAL A 22 -0.24 -12.17 -2.38
C VAL A 22 1.23 -12.40 -2.77
N GLU A 23 2.17 -12.25 -1.84
CA GLU A 23 3.59 -12.55 -2.04
C GLU A 23 3.79 -14.01 -2.48
N GLU A 24 3.20 -14.97 -1.75
CA GLU A 24 3.28 -16.39 -2.08
C GLU A 24 2.72 -16.67 -3.49
N ASN A 25 1.54 -16.12 -3.81
CA ASN A 25 0.91 -16.34 -5.11
C ASN A 25 1.70 -15.74 -6.29
N LEU A 26 2.37 -14.61 -6.07
CA LEU A 26 3.23 -13.97 -7.07
C LEU A 26 4.55 -14.73 -7.23
N ALA A 27 5.13 -15.20 -6.13
CA ALA A 27 6.32 -16.04 -6.16
C ALA A 27 6.07 -17.36 -6.91
N GLU A 28 4.90 -17.99 -6.75
CA GLU A 28 4.49 -19.17 -7.52
C GLU A 28 4.41 -18.90 -9.03
N GLN A 29 4.13 -17.65 -9.42
CA GLN A 29 4.12 -17.21 -10.83
C GLN A 29 5.51 -16.77 -11.34
N GLY A 30 6.54 -16.85 -10.49
CA GLY A 30 7.91 -16.46 -10.83
C GLY A 30 8.17 -14.95 -10.78
N VAL A 31 7.33 -14.18 -10.09
CA VAL A 31 7.55 -12.76 -9.83
C VAL A 31 8.44 -12.61 -8.59
N ASP A 32 9.49 -11.79 -8.69
CA ASP A 32 10.36 -11.46 -7.58
C ASP A 32 9.71 -10.32 -6.76
N CYS A 33 9.07 -10.69 -5.66
CA CYS A 33 8.40 -9.77 -4.75
C CYS A 33 8.97 -9.83 -3.34
N LEU A 34 8.95 -8.69 -2.66
CA LEU A 34 9.43 -8.54 -1.28
C LEU A 34 8.38 -7.82 -0.45
N LEU A 35 7.96 -8.46 0.63
CA LEU A 35 7.04 -7.91 1.62
C LEU A 35 7.78 -7.06 2.67
N GLU A 36 7.37 -5.80 2.83
CA GLU A 36 7.83 -4.89 3.88
C GLU A 36 6.68 -4.42 4.76
N SER A 37 6.83 -4.64 6.08
CA SER A 37 5.89 -4.16 7.10
C SER A 37 6.37 -2.90 7.82
N ASP A 38 7.63 -2.52 7.66
CA ASP A 38 8.25 -1.31 8.22
C ASP A 38 9.10 -0.62 7.15
N PRO A 39 8.47 -0.10 6.09
CA PRO A 39 9.18 0.44 4.94
C PRO A 39 9.79 1.81 5.23
N SER A 40 10.80 2.15 4.45
CA SER A 40 11.41 3.47 4.37
C SER A 40 11.15 4.10 2.99
N VAL A 41 11.47 5.38 2.81
CA VAL A 41 11.36 6.06 1.50
C VAL A 41 12.22 5.38 0.41
N ALA A 42 13.32 4.75 0.80
CA ALA A 42 14.17 3.99 -0.11
C ALA A 42 13.40 2.82 -0.76
N ASP A 43 12.55 2.13 -0.01
CA ASP A 43 11.74 1.01 -0.51
C ASP A 43 10.76 1.43 -1.62
N PHE A 44 10.30 2.68 -1.59
CA PHE A 44 9.44 3.25 -2.65
C PHE A 44 10.26 3.67 -3.88
N THR A 45 11.46 4.20 -3.67
CA THR A 45 12.30 4.76 -4.75
C THR A 45 13.15 3.72 -5.46
N GLU A 46 13.58 2.66 -4.79
CA GLU A 46 14.42 1.60 -5.34
C GLU A 46 13.63 0.48 -6.03
N ALA A 47 12.36 0.26 -5.67
CA ALA A 47 11.53 -0.79 -6.28
C ALA A 47 11.18 -0.50 -7.75
N ASP A 48 11.02 -1.52 -8.58
CA ASP A 48 10.54 -1.34 -9.96
C ASP A 48 9.03 -1.15 -10.02
N ALA A 49 8.30 -1.74 -9.06
CA ALA A 49 6.85 -1.65 -8.93
C ALA A 49 6.44 -1.66 -7.45
N LEU A 50 5.28 -1.08 -7.15
CA LEU A 50 4.76 -0.97 -5.78
C LEU A 50 3.36 -1.57 -5.65
N LEU A 51 3.13 -2.33 -4.59
CA LEU A 51 1.80 -2.79 -4.20
C LEU A 51 1.56 -2.41 -2.74
N ILE A 52 0.64 -1.49 -2.48
CA ILE A 52 0.28 -1.08 -1.13
C ILE A 52 -0.93 -1.88 -0.68
N ILE A 53 -0.82 -2.63 0.41
CA ILE A 53 -1.91 -3.37 1.04
C ILE A 53 -2.10 -2.83 2.44
N THR A 54 -3.14 -2.03 2.67
CA THR A 54 -3.28 -1.30 3.93
C THR A 54 -4.68 -1.40 4.50
N SER A 55 -4.76 -1.63 5.82
CA SER A 55 -5.98 -1.47 6.60
C SER A 55 -6.21 0.00 6.92
N THR A 56 -7.45 0.34 7.23
CA THR A 56 -7.79 1.68 7.73
C THR A 56 -7.96 1.66 9.24
N THR A 57 -7.48 2.70 9.92
CA THR A 57 -7.60 2.85 11.38
C THR A 57 -8.41 4.08 11.74
N GLY A 58 -8.99 4.10 12.94
CA GLY A 58 -9.67 5.28 13.48
C GLY A 58 -10.77 5.81 12.55
N GLN A 59 -10.56 7.03 12.03
CA GLN A 59 -11.52 7.71 11.15
C GLN A 59 -11.03 7.82 9.70
N GLY A 60 -10.27 6.85 9.21
CA GLY A 60 -9.69 6.91 7.86
C GLY A 60 -8.17 6.98 7.84
N ASP A 61 -7.54 6.83 9.00
CA ASP A 61 -6.13 7.09 9.22
C ASP A 61 -5.25 5.91 8.79
N VAL A 62 -4.03 6.25 8.37
CA VAL A 62 -2.99 5.29 8.01
C VAL A 62 -2.57 4.48 9.25
N PRO A 63 -2.33 3.17 9.14
CA PRO A 63 -1.83 2.36 10.24
C PRO A 63 -0.49 2.88 10.80
N PRO A 64 -0.23 2.70 12.11
CA PRO A 64 0.93 3.28 12.79
C PRO A 64 2.27 2.80 12.24
N ASN A 65 2.31 1.60 11.68
CA ASN A 65 3.52 1.07 11.05
C ASN A 65 3.87 1.78 9.71
N LEU A 66 2.91 2.49 9.11
CA LEU A 66 3.10 3.25 7.87
C LEU A 66 3.03 4.77 8.08
N GLU A 67 2.64 5.26 9.26
CA GLU A 67 2.49 6.70 9.52
C GLU A 67 3.80 7.47 9.28
N PHE A 68 4.94 6.91 9.70
CA PHE A 68 6.25 7.54 9.53
C PHE A 68 6.62 7.64 8.05
N VAL A 69 6.64 6.53 7.31
CA VAL A 69 7.00 6.56 5.89
C VAL A 69 6.05 7.42 5.06
N PHE A 70 4.77 7.46 5.43
CA PHE A 70 3.78 8.28 4.75
C PHE A 70 4.07 9.77 4.93
N SER A 71 4.54 10.16 6.12
CA SER A 71 4.99 11.52 6.40
C SER A 71 6.29 11.82 5.67
N ASP A 72 7.27 10.91 5.73
CA ASP A 72 8.56 11.08 5.04
C ASP A 72 8.39 11.21 3.52
N LEU A 73 7.51 10.41 2.90
CA LEU A 73 7.18 10.54 1.47
C LEU A 73 6.58 11.91 1.12
N LYS A 74 5.79 12.49 2.02
CA LYS A 74 5.23 13.85 1.83
C LYS A 74 6.31 14.91 1.97
N ASP A 75 7.14 14.83 3.01
CA ASP A 75 8.19 15.80 3.30
C ASP A 75 9.32 15.76 2.25
N GLU A 76 9.80 14.56 1.90
CA GLU A 76 10.87 14.38 0.92
C GLU A 76 10.37 14.54 -0.52
N SER A 77 9.09 14.24 -0.78
CA SER A 77 8.45 14.32 -2.09
C SER A 77 9.30 13.68 -3.22
N PRO A 78 9.75 12.42 -3.09
CA PRO A 78 10.59 11.79 -4.10
C PRO A 78 9.80 11.57 -5.39
N MET A 79 10.43 11.82 -6.53
CA MET A 79 9.80 11.60 -7.83
C MET A 79 9.73 10.09 -8.13
N LEU A 80 8.52 9.54 -8.22
CA LEU A 80 8.22 8.17 -8.62
C LEU A 80 7.78 8.09 -10.09
N THR A 81 8.27 9.01 -10.93
CA THR A 81 7.81 9.24 -12.30
C THR A 81 7.68 7.96 -13.11
N GLY A 82 6.43 7.62 -13.47
CA GLY A 82 6.10 6.47 -14.31
C GLY A 82 6.21 5.11 -13.62
N LYS A 83 6.54 5.09 -12.31
CA LYS A 83 6.66 3.85 -11.55
C LYS A 83 5.29 3.20 -11.38
N PRO A 84 5.09 1.95 -11.83
CA PRO A 84 3.82 1.27 -11.69
C PRO A 84 3.50 1.02 -10.22
N PHE A 85 2.29 1.41 -9.80
CA PHE A 85 1.80 1.10 -8.47
C PHE A 85 0.32 0.66 -8.48
N ALA A 86 -0.06 -0.10 -7.46
CA ALA A 86 -1.44 -0.44 -7.14
C ALA A 86 -1.68 -0.36 -5.63
N VAL A 87 -2.94 -0.15 -5.24
CA VAL A 87 -3.35 -0.03 -3.83
C VAL A 87 -4.55 -0.94 -3.58
N ALA A 88 -4.43 -1.80 -2.57
CA ALA A 88 -5.51 -2.58 -1.99
C ALA A 88 -5.78 -2.08 -0.57
N ALA A 89 -6.99 -1.62 -0.34
CA ALA A 89 -7.43 -1.00 0.89
C ALA A 89 -8.43 -1.91 1.59
N LEU A 90 -8.07 -2.40 2.78
CA LEU A 90 -8.97 -3.16 3.64
C LEU A 90 -9.73 -2.17 4.54
N GLY A 91 -11.06 -2.22 4.48
CA GLY A 91 -11.92 -1.34 5.25
C GLY A 91 -13.25 -2.01 5.58
N ASP A 92 -14.05 -1.33 6.40
CA ASP A 92 -15.40 -1.76 6.73
C ASP A 92 -16.36 -0.63 6.34
N SER A 93 -17.30 -0.92 5.43
CA SER A 93 -18.20 0.08 4.88
C SER A 93 -19.21 0.63 5.90
N SER A 94 -19.37 0.01 7.07
CA SER A 94 -20.19 0.53 8.17
C SER A 94 -19.63 1.86 8.72
N TYR A 95 -18.34 2.12 8.49
CA TYR A 95 -17.68 3.39 8.86
C TYR A 95 -17.97 4.54 7.89
N GLY A 96 -18.79 4.32 6.86
CA GLY A 96 -19.26 5.37 5.96
C GLY A 96 -18.11 6.10 5.26
N ASP A 97 -17.98 7.41 5.50
CA ASP A 97 -16.97 8.26 4.85
C ASP A 97 -15.51 7.87 5.15
N SER A 98 -15.25 7.17 6.25
CA SER A 98 -13.90 6.69 6.60
C SER A 98 -13.51 5.39 5.89
N TYR A 99 -14.40 4.81 5.08
CA TYR A 99 -14.16 3.56 4.35
C TYR A 99 -12.94 3.67 3.43
N CYS A 100 -11.99 2.74 3.60
CA CYS A 100 -10.74 2.66 2.84
C CYS A 100 -9.90 3.95 2.84
N GLY A 101 -10.02 4.78 3.88
CA GLY A 101 -9.37 6.08 3.97
C GLY A 101 -7.85 6.03 3.82
N ALA A 102 -7.18 5.06 4.46
CA ALA A 102 -5.73 4.90 4.38
C ALA A 102 -5.27 4.60 2.95
N GLY A 103 -5.99 3.72 2.24
CA GLY A 103 -5.68 3.40 0.84
C GLY A 103 -5.88 4.59 -0.09
N LYS A 104 -6.97 5.35 0.10
CA LYS A 104 -7.23 6.59 -0.66
C LYS A 104 -6.11 7.61 -0.49
N GLN A 105 -5.62 7.75 0.74
CA GLN A 105 -4.49 8.63 1.06
C GLN A 105 -3.19 8.20 0.36
N PHE A 106 -2.84 6.91 0.40
CA PHE A 106 -1.66 6.40 -0.30
C PHE A 106 -1.78 6.52 -1.82
N HIS A 107 -2.94 6.19 -2.39
CA HIS A 107 -3.19 6.33 -3.82
C HIS A 107 -3.01 7.77 -4.29
N ALA A 108 -3.58 8.73 -3.55
CA ALA A 108 -3.41 10.15 -3.84
C ALA A 108 -1.93 10.56 -3.77
N LEU A 109 -1.24 10.24 -2.67
CA LEU A 109 0.16 10.58 -2.48
C LEU A 109 1.06 10.01 -3.61
N LEU A 110 0.95 8.73 -3.94
CA LEU A 110 1.76 8.12 -5.00
C LEU A 110 1.47 8.73 -6.38
N THR A 111 0.22 9.13 -6.62
CA THR A 111 -0.16 9.86 -7.85
C THR A 111 0.48 11.25 -7.88
N GLU A 112 0.45 11.99 -6.76
CA GLU A 112 1.09 13.30 -6.63
C GLU A 112 2.60 13.22 -6.90
N LEU A 113 3.24 12.15 -6.41
CA LEU A 113 4.65 11.82 -6.65
C LEU A 113 4.95 11.32 -8.08
N GLN A 114 4.01 11.46 -9.02
CA GLN A 114 4.12 11.05 -10.42
C GLN A 114 4.20 9.53 -10.66
N GLY A 115 3.75 8.73 -9.69
CA GLY A 115 3.53 7.30 -9.87
C GLY A 115 2.48 7.02 -10.95
N ASN A 116 2.57 5.84 -11.56
CA ASN A 116 1.61 5.36 -12.56
C ASN A 116 0.68 4.31 -11.93
N ALA A 117 -0.56 4.68 -11.63
CA ALA A 117 -1.57 3.74 -11.17
C ALA A 117 -1.90 2.75 -12.31
N VAL A 118 -1.49 1.49 -12.17
CA VAL A 118 -1.70 0.45 -13.21
C VAL A 118 -3.00 -0.31 -13.04
N ALA A 119 -3.65 -0.15 -11.90
CA ALA A 119 -4.94 -0.74 -11.58
C ALA A 119 -5.76 0.24 -10.73
N ASP A 120 -7.09 0.15 -10.82
CA ASP A 120 -7.97 0.82 -9.88
C ASP A 120 -7.70 0.34 -8.45
N MET A 121 -7.84 1.26 -7.48
CA MET A 121 -7.71 0.90 -6.08
C MET A 121 -8.75 -0.16 -5.71
N LEU A 122 -8.28 -1.29 -5.18
CA LEU A 122 -9.15 -2.36 -4.72
C LEU A 122 -9.65 -2.02 -3.32
N GLU A 123 -10.96 -1.86 -3.16
CA GLU A 123 -11.60 -1.69 -1.86
C GLU A 123 -12.12 -3.07 -1.40
N VAL A 124 -11.55 -3.59 -0.32
CA VAL A 124 -11.95 -4.86 0.30
C VAL A 124 -12.85 -4.52 1.48
N ASP A 125 -14.14 -4.80 1.34
CA ASP A 125 -15.13 -4.62 2.40
C ASP A 125 -15.15 -5.84 3.34
N ALA A 126 -14.98 -5.58 4.63
CA ALA A 126 -15.01 -6.59 5.69
C ALA A 126 -16.39 -6.77 6.34
N ILE A 127 -17.44 -6.13 5.81
CA ILE A 127 -18.80 -6.31 6.31
C ILE A 127 -19.28 -7.76 6.09
N GLU A 128 -19.71 -8.43 7.17
CA GLU A 128 -20.39 -9.75 7.13
C GLU A 128 -21.86 -9.64 6.74
#